data_AF-A0A529M0M1-F1
#
_entry.id   AF-A0A529M0M1-F1
#
_cell.length_a   1.000
_cell.length_b   1.000
_cell.length_c   1.000
_cell.angle_alpha   90.00
_cell.angle_beta   90.00
_cell.angle_gamma   90.00
#
_symmetry.space_group_name_H-M   'P 1'
#
loop_
_entity.id
_entity.type
_entity.pdbx_description
1 polymer ?
#
loop_
_entity_poly.entity_id
_entity_poly.type
_entity_poly.pdbx_seq_one_letter_code
_entity_poly.pdbx_strand_id
1 'polypeptide(L)' 'LGNDEKAAMPILARGSALRFMLTRLYDWLTIPDGGLVMKRDPTEYIRRMRFHRAIRSPSEYGLT' A
#
# COMPACT_ATOMS: atom_id res chain seq x y z
N LEU A 1 -1.68 20.81 -2.68
CA LEU A 1 -0.97 20.24 -1.52
C LEU A 1 -0.05 21.32 -0.97
N GLY A 2 -0.26 21.73 0.27
CA GLY A 2 0.67 22.55 1.02
C GLY A 2 1.99 21.82 1.27
N ASN A 3 3.02 22.56 1.67
CA ASN A 3 4.36 22.00 1.87
C ASN A 3 4.36 20.87 2.91
N ASP A 4 3.60 21.03 4.00
CA ASP A 4 3.48 20.02 5.05
C ASP A 4 2.78 18.75 4.55
N GLU A 5 1.73 18.91 3.73
CA GLU A 5 1.03 17.77 3.13
C GLU A 5 1.95 17.00 2.18
N LYS A 6 2.72 17.71 1.35
CA LYS A 6 3.73 17.08 0.48
C LYS A 6 4.75 16.35 1.33
N ALA A 7 5.31 16.97 2.36
CA ALA A 7 6.30 16.37 3.26
C ALA A 7 5.78 15.11 3.97
N ALA A 8 4.49 15.05 4.27
CA ALA A 8 3.84 13.89 4.88
C ALA A 8 3.54 12.74 3.89
N MET A 9 3.58 12.98 2.57
CA MET A 9 3.22 11.97 1.57
C MET A 9 3.96 10.62 1.71
N PRO A 10 5.29 10.57 1.95
CA PRO A 10 5.97 9.29 2.12
C PRO A 10 5.43 8.44 3.26
N ILE A 11 5.12 9.03 4.42
CA ILE A 11 4.61 8.26 5.56
C ILE A 11 3.16 7.81 5.34
N LEU A 12 2.33 8.68 4.74
CA LEU A 12 0.94 8.35 4.41
C LEU A 12 0.86 7.23 3.37
N ALA A 13 1.71 7.27 2.35
CA ALA A 13 1.77 6.24 1.31
C ALA A 13 2.25 4.87 1.85
N ARG A 14 3.18 4.86 2.82
CA ARG A 14 3.57 3.63 3.52
C ARG A 14 2.41 3.07 4.33
N GLY A 15 1.70 3.93 5.07
CA GLY A 15 0.54 3.53 5.88
C GLY A 15 -0.61 2.98 5.03
N SER A 16 -0.90 3.61 3.89
CA SER A 16 -1.93 3.13 2.97
C SER A 16 -1.56 1.77 2.37
N ALA A 17 -0.30 1.58 1.95
CA ALA A 17 0.17 0.28 1.44
C ALA A 17 0.07 -0.83 2.50
N LEU A 18 0.41 -0.54 3.76
CA LEU A 18 0.23 -1.47 4.87
C LEU A 18 -1.24 -1.82 5.09
N ARG A 19 -2.13 -0.81 5.13
CA ARG A 19 -3.57 -1.04 5.29
C ARG A 19 -4.10 -2.01 4.24
N PHE A 20 -3.85 -1.75 2.95
CA PHE A 20 -4.35 -2.61 1.88
C PHE A 20 -3.75 -4.01 1.92
N MET A 21 -2.45 -4.13 2.26
CA MET A 21 -1.80 -5.43 2.45
C MET A 21 -2.49 -6.26 3.51
N LEU A 22 -2.78 -5.67 4.68
CA LEU A 22 -3.43 -6.35 5.79
C LEU A 22 -4.86 -6.77 5.46
N THR A 23 -5.65 -5.89 4.83
CA THR A 23 -7.02 -6.25 4.41
C THR A 23 -7.00 -7.40 3.42
N ARG A 24 -6.10 -7.36 2.43
CA ARG A 24 -6.00 -8.47 1.45
C ARG A 24 -5.49 -9.76 2.05
N LEU A 25 -4.56 -9.69 3.00
CA LEU A 25 -4.11 -10.87 3.74
C LEU A 25 -5.26 -11.48 4.55
N TYR A 26 -6.05 -10.63 5.22
CA TYR A 26 -7.21 -11.07 5.99
C TYR A 26 -8.24 -11.77 5.08
N ASP A 27 -8.61 -11.13 3.97
CA ASP A 27 -9.54 -11.71 2.98
C ASP A 27 -9.01 -13.06 2.45
N TRP A 28 -7.71 -13.13 2.16
CA TRP A 28 -7.08 -14.35 1.65
C TRP A 28 -7.17 -15.52 2.64
N LEU A 29 -6.98 -15.24 3.93
CA LEU A 29 -7.00 -16.24 5.00
C LEU A 29 -8.41 -16.64 5.46
N THR A 30 -9.39 -15.73 5.34
CA THR A 30 -10.71 -15.91 5.95
C THR A 30 -11.82 -16.27 4.96
N ILE A 31 -11.70 -15.90 3.68
CA ILE A 31 -12.70 -16.24 2.69
C ILE A 31 -12.52 -17.71 2.27
N PRO A 32 -13.54 -18.57 2.37
CA PRO A 32 -13.44 -19.97 1.95
C PRO A 32 -13.27 -20.08 0.42
N ASP A 33 -12.55 -21.12 -0.01
CA ASP A 33 -12.38 -21.41 -1.44
C ASP A 33 -13.71 -21.89 -2.06
N GLY A 34 -14.03 -21.42 -3.27
CA GLY A 34 -15.24 -21.83 -4.01
C GLY A 34 -16.33 -20.75 -4.16
N GLY A 35 -16.11 -19.54 -3.64
CA GLY A 35 -16.95 -18.39 -3.98
C GLY A 35 -16.66 -17.83 -5.38
N LEU A 36 -17.60 -17.08 -5.98
CA LEU A 36 -17.41 -16.34 -7.24
C LEU A 36 -16.34 -15.22 -7.14
N VAL A 37 -15.75 -15.02 -5.95
CA VAL A 37 -14.78 -13.97 -5.67
C VAL A 37 -13.37 -14.50 -5.91
N MET A 38 -12.69 -13.94 -6.90
CA MET A 38 -11.29 -14.24 -7.18
C MET A 38 -10.40 -13.70 -6.06
N LYS A 39 -9.83 -14.61 -5.25
CA LYS A 39 -8.76 -14.28 -4.32
C LYS A 39 -7.57 -13.74 -5.12
N ARG A 40 -6.99 -12.62 -4.65
CA ARG A 40 -5.81 -12.00 -5.27
C ARG A 40 -4.64 -12.05 -4.30
N ASP A 41 -3.51 -12.49 -4.80
CA ASP A 41 -2.31 -12.71 -4.00
C ASP A 41 -1.90 -11.42 -3.24
N PRO A 42 -1.83 -11.47 -1.89
CA PRO A 42 -1.44 -10.33 -1.08
C PRO A 42 0.04 -9.91 -1.26
N THR A 43 0.90 -10.77 -1.82
CA THR A 43 2.32 -10.46 -2.03
C THR A 43 2.56 -9.28 -2.98
N GLU A 44 1.61 -8.96 -3.86
CA GLU A 44 1.65 -7.75 -4.70
C GLU A 44 1.85 -6.48 -3.84
N TYR A 45 1.21 -6.43 -2.68
CA TYR A 45 1.31 -5.29 -1.77
C TYR A 45 2.63 -5.23 -1.01
N ILE A 46 3.37 -6.34 -0.88
CA ILE A 46 4.72 -6.34 -0.32
C ILE A 46 5.65 -5.52 -1.23
N ARG A 47 5.53 -5.66 -2.55
CA ARG A 47 6.34 -4.89 -3.51
C ARG A 47 6.04 -3.39 -3.41
N ARG A 48 4.75 -3.02 -3.33
CA ARG A 48 4.30 -1.63 -3.15
C ARG A 48 4.80 -1.05 -1.81
N MET A 49 4.71 -1.81 -0.72
CA MET A 49 5.19 -1.39 0.59
C MET A 49 6.71 -1.14 0.58
N ARG A 50 7.49 -2.04 -0.04
CA ARG A 50 8.94 -1.88 -0.19
C ARG A 50 9.30 -0.63 -0.99
N PHE A 51 8.56 -0.36 -2.07
CA PHE A 51 8.71 0.87 -2.85
C PHE A 51 8.49 2.11 -1.98
N HIS A 52 7.35 2.24 -1.31
CA HIS A 52 7.07 3.41 -0.46
C HIS A 52 8.05 3.56 0.72
N ARG A 53 8.65 2.46 1.18
CA ARG A 53 9.69 2.49 2.22
C ARG A 53 11.03 3.03 1.70
N ALA A 54 11.32 2.86 0.41
CA ALA A 54 12.54 3.37 -0.21
C ALA A 54 12.49 4.88 -0.47
N ILE A 55 11.29 5.43 -0.70
CA ILE A 55 11.08 6.87 -0.97
C ILE A 55 11.37 7.71 0.27
N ARG A 56 12.21 8.74 0.10
CA ARG A 56 12.67 9.65 1.16
C ARG A 56 12.14 11.07 0.99
N SER A 57 11.83 11.50 -0.23
CA SER A 57 11.27 12.83 -0.50
C SER A 57 10.00 12.78 -1.36
N PRO A 58 9.14 13.82 -1.28
CA PRO A 58 7.94 13.91 -2.12
C PRO A 58 8.26 14.02 -3.62
N SER A 59 9.43 14.58 -3.97
CA SER A 59 9.88 14.72 -5.35
C SER A 59 10.11 13.38 -6.04
N GLU A 60 10.45 12.31 -5.31
CA GLU A 60 10.58 10.96 -5.87
C GLU A 60 9.21 10.35 -6.26
N TYR A 61 8.10 10.91 -5.76
CA TYR A 61 6.75 10.62 -6.26
C TYR A 61 6.34 11.49 -7.45
N GLY A 62 7.22 12.39 -7.92
CA GLY A 62 6.90 13.38 -8.94
C GLY A 62 6.17 14.62 -8.42
N LEU A 63 6.15 14.84 -7.08
CA LEU A 63 5.57 16.03 -6.49
C LEU A 63 6.65 17.11 -6.35
N THR A 64 6.62 18.10 -7.25
CA THR A 64 7.35 19.37 -7.15
C THR A 64 6.56 20.36 -6.31
#